data_AF-A0A951QH36-F1
#
_entry.id   AF-A0A951QH36-F1
#
_cell.length_a   1.000
_cell.length_b   1.000
_cell.length_c   1.000
_cell.angle_alpha   90.00
_cell.angle_beta   90.00
_cell.angle_gamma   90.00
#
_symmetry.space_group_name_H-M   'P 1'
#
loop_
_entity.id
_entity.type
_entity.pdbx_description
1 polymer ?
#
loop_
_entity_poly.entity_id
_entity_poly.type
_entity_poly.pdbx_seq_one_letter_code
_entity_poly.pdbx_strand_id
1 'polypeptide(L)' 'MTEYKIVTKRIFSPDGKVIAQAKSVVQTSGDDESEISQSVSVQISSGNSSRSYAKSSSSSSSTSSSSSS' A
#
# COMPACT_ATOMS: atom_id res chain seq x y z
N MET A 1 -7.75 -1.25 -18.36
CA MET A 1 -6.59 -0.32 -18.21
C MET A 1 -6.02 -0.53 -16.82
N THR A 2 -4.70 -0.42 -16.60
CA THR A 2 -4.11 -0.63 -15.26
C THR A 2 -3.77 0.72 -14.65
N GLU A 3 -4.45 1.10 -13.59
CA GLU A 3 -4.16 2.32 -12.84
C GLU A 3 -3.28 1.99 -11.64
N TYR A 4 -2.42 2.96 -11.29
CA TYR A 4 -1.42 2.76 -10.24
C TYR A 4 -1.21 4.02 -9.42
N LYS A 5 -1.25 3.88 -8.09
CA LYS A 5 -1.06 4.99 -7.15
C LYS A 5 -0.10 4.62 -6.03
N ILE A 6 0.90 5.47 -5.79
CA ILE A 6 1.80 5.39 -4.65
C ILE A 6 1.50 6.52 -3.68
N VAL A 7 1.30 6.19 -2.41
CA VAL A 7 1.28 7.17 -1.31
C VAL A 7 2.45 6.88 -0.38
N THR A 8 3.30 7.88 -0.15
CA THR A 8 4.38 7.81 0.82
C THR A 8 4.14 8.82 1.93
N LYS A 9 4.18 8.36 3.19
CA LYS A 9 4.13 9.21 4.39
C LYS A 9 5.38 8.98 5.22
N ARG A 10 5.94 10.05 5.76
CA ARG A 10 7.19 10.04 6.55
C ARG A 10 6.96 10.79 7.85
N ILE A 11 7.50 10.24 8.94
CA ILE A 11 7.59 10.91 10.24
C ILE A 11 9.04 11.33 10.43
N PHE A 12 9.24 12.59 10.79
CA PHE A 12 10.56 13.18 10.98
C PHE A 12 10.83 13.43 12.46
N SER A 13 12.06 13.18 12.89
CA SER A 13 12.56 13.66 14.17
C SER A 13 12.81 15.18 14.13
N PRO A 14 12.98 15.84 15.29
CA PRO A 14 13.31 17.26 15.35
C PRO A 14 14.60 17.65 14.60
N ASP A 15 15.55 16.72 14.51
CA ASP A 15 16.80 16.84 13.75
C ASP A 15 16.63 16.55 12.23
N GLY A 16 15.39 16.39 11.76
CA GLY A 16 15.07 16.25 10.34
C GLY A 16 15.29 14.85 9.75
N LYS A 17 15.59 13.85 10.57
CA LYS A 17 15.77 12.46 10.10
C LYS A 17 14.44 11.74 10.01
N VAL A 18 14.28 10.86 9.02
CA VAL A 18 13.09 10.01 8.91
C VAL A 18 13.16 8.90 9.95
N ILE A 19 12.25 8.92 10.93
CA ILE A 19 12.16 7.88 11.97
C ILE A 19 11.15 6.80 11.63
N ALA A 20 10.18 7.10 10.75
CA ALA A 20 9.28 6.11 10.20
C ALA A 20 8.84 6.49 8.78
N GLN A 21 8.62 5.49 7.94
CA GLN A 21 8.09 5.65 6.59
C GLN A 21 7.02 4.59 6.33
N ALA A 22 5.84 5.02 5.90
CA ALA A 22 4.81 4.16 5.35
C ALA A 22 4.74 4.37 3.83
N LYS A 23 4.82 3.27 3.07
CA LYS A 23 4.61 3.23 1.62
C LYS A 23 3.39 2.38 1.34
N SER A 24 2.36 2.97 0.75
CA SER A 24 1.19 2.27 0.22
C SER A 24 1.26 2.27 -1.30
N VAL A 25 1.07 1.09 -1.88
CA VAL A 25 1.01 0.85 -3.31
C VAL A 25 -0.36 0.27 -3.60
N VAL A 26 -1.14 0.93 -4.46
CA VAL A 26 -2.44 0.44 -4.93
C VAL A 26 -2.37 0.30 -6.44
N GLN A 27 -2.85 -0.83 -6.93
CA GLN A 27 -3.03 -1.14 -8.33
C GLN A 27 -4.49 -1.53 -8.54
N THR A 28 -5.11 -0.99 -9.58
CA THR A 28 -6.43 -1.43 -10.04
C THR A 28 -6.34 -1.90 -11.49
N SER A 29 -7.13 -2.90 -11.86
CA SER A 29 -7.19 -3.49 -13.20
C SER A 29 -8.57 -4.09 -13.47
N GLY A 30 -8.82 -4.50 -14.71
CA GLY A 30 -10.15 -4.92 -15.19
C GLY A 30 -10.94 -3.79 -15.87
N ASP A 31 -12.03 -4.15 -16.53
CA ASP A 31 -12.85 -3.21 -17.32
C ASP A 31 -13.57 -2.15 -16.47
N ASP A 32 -13.72 -2.39 -15.15
CA ASP A 32 -14.33 -1.49 -14.16
C ASP A 32 -13.51 -1.38 -12.86
N GLU A 33 -12.17 -1.50 -12.93
CA GLU A 33 -11.32 -1.59 -11.72
C GLU A 33 -11.72 -2.76 -10.80
N SER A 34 -12.28 -3.82 -11.39
CA SER A 34 -12.81 -5.00 -10.70
C SER A 34 -11.75 -5.78 -9.93
N GLU A 35 -10.47 -5.60 -10.28
CA GLU A 35 -9.33 -6.16 -9.57
C GLU A 35 -8.58 -5.05 -8.84
N ILE A 36 -8.45 -5.19 -7.52
CA ILE A 36 -7.71 -4.26 -6.67
C ILE A 36 -6.61 -5.04 -5.95
N SER A 37 -5.39 -4.54 -6.01
CA SER A 37 -4.25 -5.06 -5.26
C SER A 37 -3.59 -3.93 -4.49
N GLN A 38 -3.49 -4.09 -3.18
CA GLN A 38 -2.87 -3.13 -2.28
C GLN A 38 -1.74 -3.77 -1.48
N SER A 39 -0.60 -3.08 -1.40
CA SER A 39 0.49 -3.44 -0.51
C SER A 39 0.92 -2.25 0.33
N VAL A 40 1.01 -2.44 1.64
CA VAL A 40 1.47 -1.44 2.61
C VAL A 40 2.73 -1.96 3.27
N SER A 41 3.78 -1.14 3.28
CA SER A 41 5.03 -1.43 3.98
C SER A 41 5.39 -0.27 4.90
N VAL A 42 5.73 -0.60 6.14
CA VAL A 42 6.18 0.35 7.14
C VAL A 42 7.60 0.01 7.54
N GLN A 43 8.47 1.01 7.52
CA GLN A 43 9.85 0.94 8.00
C GLN A 43 10.01 1.90 9.17
N ILE A 44 10.47 1.39 10.31
CA ILE A 44 10.74 2.18 11.51
C ILE A 44 12.24 2.15 11.76
N SER A 45 12.86 3.33 11.84
CA SER A 45 14.25 3.48 12.22
C SER A 45 14.32 3.84 13.69
N SER A 46 14.73 2.89 14.53
CA SER A 46 15.11 3.20 15.91
C SER A 46 16.57 3.65 15.95
N GLY A 47 16.88 4.66 16.75
CA GLY A 47 18.23 5.20 16.91
C GLY A 47 19.26 4.20 17.48
N ASN A 48 18.83 3.01 17.87
CA ASN A 48 19.66 1.97 18.46
C ASN A 48 19.51 0.66 17.67
N SER A 49 20.18 0.57 16.52
CA SER A 49 20.37 -0.57 15.57
C SER A 49 19.18 -1.46 15.16
N SER A 50 18.04 -1.39 15.84
CA SER A 50 16.85 -2.20 15.62
C SER A 50 15.93 -1.47 14.65
N ARG A 51 15.85 -2.00 13.43
CA ARG A 51 14.89 -1.57 12.42
C ARG A 51 13.70 -2.52 12.47
N SER A 52 12.51 -1.98 12.70
CA SER A 52 11.28 -2.77 12.62
C SER A 52 10.63 -2.59 11.27
N TYR A 53 10.14 -3.69 10.71
CA TYR A 53 9.43 -3.71 9.44
C TYR A 53 8.08 -4.39 9.60
N ALA A 54 7.06 -3.84 8.95
CA ALA A 54 5.75 -4.48 8.84
C ALA A 54 5.27 -4.38 7.39
N LYS A 55 4.77 -5.48 6.84
CA LYS A 55 4.19 -5.53 5.49
C LYS A 55 2.79 -6.13 5.57
N SER A 56 1.84 -5.52 4.91
CA SER A 56 0.50 -6.06 4.68
C SER A 56 0.18 -6.00 3.20
N SER A 57 -0.49 -7.03 2.69
CA SER A 57 -0.94 -7.09 1.30
C SER A 57 -2.36 -7.62 1.27
N SER A 58 -3.23 -6.97 0.50
CA SER A 58 -4.60 -7.40 0.28
C SER A 58 -4.92 -7.29 -1.20
N SER A 59 -5.74 -8.22 -1.70
CA SER A 59 -6.24 -8.16 -3.06
C SER A 59 -7.71 -8.61 -3.08
N SER A 60 -8.51 -7.96 -3.92
CA SER A 60 -9.93 -8.23 -4.07
C SER A 60 -10.30 -8.21 -5.55
N SER A 61 -11.16 -9.14 -5.95
CA SER A 61 -11.68 -9.24 -7.32
C SER A 61 -13.21 -9.37 -7.27
N SER A 62 -13.92 -8.57 -8.05
CA SER A 62 -15.39 -8.59 -8.13
C SER A 62 -15.84 -9.15 -9.47
N THR A 63 -16.59 -10.26 -9.46
CA THR A 63 -17.22 -10.84 -10.66
C THR A 63 -18.70 -10.47 -10.71
N SER A 64 -19.10 -9.62 -11.65
CA SER A 64 -20.52 -9.35 -11.91
C SER A 64 -21.15 -10.56 -12.60
N SER A 65 -22.01 -11.30 -11.89
CA SER A 65 -22.80 -12.38 -12.49
C SER A 65 -24.09 -11.78 -13.03
N SER A 66 -24.11 -11.41 -14.32
CA SER A 66 -25.37 -11.10 -15.02
C SER A 66 -26.20 -12.38 -15.11
N SER A 67 -27.15 -12.54 -14.19
CA SER A 67 -28.23 -13.52 -14.34
C SER A 67 -29.22 -12.91 -15.33
N SER A 68 -29.15 -13.32 -16.60
CA SER A 68 -30.19 -13.03 -17.59
C SER A 68 -31.33 -14.02 -17.41
N SER A 69 -32.52 -13.52 -17.05
CA SER A 69 -33.80 -14.24 -17.10
C SER A 69 -34.52 -13.95 -18.41
#